data_AF-J9EC64-F1
#
_entry.id   AF-J9EC64-F1
#
_cell.length_a   1.000
_cell.length_b   1.000
_cell.length_c   1.000
_cell.angle_alpha   90.00
_cell.angle_beta   90.00
_cell.angle_gamma   90.00
#
_symmetry.space_group_name_H-M   'P 1'
#
loop_
_entity.id
_entity.type
_entity.pdbx_description
1 polymer ?
#
loop_
_entity_poly.entity_id
_entity_poly.type
_entity_poly.pdbx_seq_one_letter_code
_entity_poly.pdbx_strand_id
1 'polypeptide(L)'
;MKLESAPLYTYMLYHTMYEIPWLLDNFFDQNYTALMAVGQLWLEIGRDIADSLIIPFNLHDYGLVLFDFVDRMNQQLEHIGIPNAIGTKTYRIVMDNLREALTRFQVVADIIQQITQSVNTGHESISIKQAEMLNKRMQTIERAFITEQGIYPERTEFRHLIFTSSSSNSIIDNDYGNLLFGGILEPALQWHNALT
;
A
#
# COMPACT_ATOMS: atom_id res chain seq x y z
N MET A 1 23.33 -16.85 22.25
CA MET A 1 22.57 -15.66 22.70
C MET A 1 21.64 -15.31 21.56
N LYS A 2 20.34 -15.63 21.66
CA LYS A 2 19.38 -15.21 20.63
C LYS A 2 19.06 -13.75 20.92
N LEU A 3 19.40 -12.88 19.97
CA LEU A 3 18.99 -11.48 19.97
C LEU A 3 17.52 -11.45 19.54
N GLU A 4 16.61 -11.92 20.38
CA GLU A 4 15.18 -11.81 20.13
C GLU A 4 14.72 -10.42 20.57
N SER A 5 14.14 -9.68 19.62
CA SER A 5 13.51 -8.39 19.89
C SER A 5 12.30 -8.60 20.80
N ALA A 6 12.21 -7.85 21.90
CA ALA A 6 10.92 -7.65 22.55
C ALA A 6 9.96 -7.00 21.53
N PRO A 7 8.65 -7.30 21.57
CA PRO A 7 7.68 -7.01 20.48
C PRO A 7 7.47 -5.51 20.15
N LEU A 8 8.23 -4.60 20.75
CA LEU A 8 8.15 -3.15 20.59
C LEU A 8 9.44 -2.51 20.04
N TYR A 9 10.52 -3.27 19.84
CA TYR A 9 11.80 -2.73 19.36
C TYR A 9 12.23 -3.41 18.06
N THR A 10 12.86 -2.66 17.15
CA THR A 10 13.39 -3.16 15.87
C THR A 10 14.46 -4.25 16.11
N TYR A 11 15.71 -3.84 16.33
CA TYR A 11 16.81 -4.70 16.72
C TYR A 11 17.61 -4.03 17.87
N MET A 12 18.29 -4.83 18.70
CA MET A 12 18.77 -4.43 20.03
C MET A 12 19.69 -3.20 20.10
N LEU A 13 20.37 -2.85 19.00
CA LEU A 13 21.36 -1.77 18.97
C LEU A 13 20.92 -0.56 18.13
N TYR A 14 19.68 -0.56 17.64
CA TYR A 14 19.10 0.52 16.86
C TYR A 14 19.19 1.88 17.58
N HIS A 15 19.66 2.92 16.87
CA HIS A 15 19.85 4.27 17.41
C HIS A 15 20.77 4.35 18.65
N THR A 16 21.68 3.38 18.82
CA THR A 16 22.69 3.43 19.87
C THR A 16 24.08 3.74 19.30
N MET A 17 25.01 4.16 20.15
CA MET A 17 26.43 4.32 19.75
C MET A 17 27.12 3.01 19.33
N TYR A 18 26.46 1.86 19.55
CA TYR A 18 26.99 0.53 19.27
C TYR A 18 26.57 -0.01 17.89
N GLU A 19 25.83 0.77 17.10
CA GLU A 19 25.58 0.52 15.67
C GLU A 19 26.84 0.85 14.86
N ILE A 20 27.86 0.00 14.99
CA ILE A 20 29.20 0.18 14.39
C ILE A 20 29.52 -0.94 13.39
N PRO A 21 30.44 -0.72 12.42
CA PRO A 21 30.79 -1.75 11.42
C PRO A 21 31.18 -3.10 12.02
N TRP A 22 31.85 -3.10 13.18
CA TRP A 22 32.22 -4.33 13.88
C TRP A 22 31.01 -5.25 14.16
N LEU A 23 29.83 -4.69 14.46
CA LEU A 23 28.61 -5.47 14.68
C LEU A 23 28.18 -6.23 13.41
N LEU A 24 28.25 -5.57 12.26
CA LEU A 24 27.93 -6.17 10.97
C LEU A 24 28.88 -7.32 10.67
N ASP A 25 30.18 -7.06 10.79
CA ASP A 25 31.26 -7.99 10.45
C ASP A 25 31.30 -9.23 11.36
N ASN A 26 30.78 -9.12 12.58
CA ASN A 26 30.89 -10.18 13.59
C ASN A 26 29.56 -10.87 13.92
N PHE A 27 28.42 -10.19 13.81
CA PHE A 27 27.13 -10.72 14.26
C PHE A 27 26.05 -10.81 13.19
N PHE A 28 25.99 -9.88 12.24
CA PHE A 28 24.85 -9.83 11.30
C PHE A 28 25.14 -10.48 9.95
N ASP A 29 26.25 -10.10 9.29
CA ASP A 29 26.50 -10.51 7.92
C ASP A 29 28.00 -10.57 7.64
N GLN A 30 28.68 -11.54 8.26
CA GLN A 30 30.15 -11.65 8.27
C GLN A 30 30.76 -11.72 6.86
N ASN A 31 30.01 -12.23 5.88
CA ASN A 31 30.44 -12.34 4.48
C ASN A 31 29.72 -11.33 3.56
N TYR A 32 28.99 -10.36 4.12
CA TYR A 32 28.19 -9.37 3.41
C TYR A 32 27.22 -9.97 2.38
N THR A 33 26.80 -11.22 2.58
CA THR A 33 25.99 -11.97 1.61
C THR A 33 24.55 -11.43 1.60
N ALA A 34 24.00 -11.12 2.77
CA ALA A 34 22.66 -10.54 2.86
C ALA A 34 22.63 -9.10 2.32
N LEU A 35 23.60 -8.27 2.68
CA LEU A 35 23.74 -6.91 2.17
C LEU A 35 23.94 -6.89 0.65
N MET A 36 24.77 -7.79 0.12
CA MET A 36 24.97 -7.92 -1.32
C MET A 36 23.69 -8.35 -2.02
N ALA A 37 22.96 -9.33 -1.48
CA ALA A 37 21.69 -9.76 -2.05
C ALA A 37 20.64 -8.64 -2.06
N VAL A 38 20.53 -7.86 -0.98
CA VAL A 38 19.63 -6.70 -0.91
C VAL A 38 20.07 -5.60 -1.88
N GLY A 39 21.37 -5.33 -1.98
CA GLY A 39 21.91 -4.37 -2.94
C GLY A 39 21.61 -4.77 -4.40
N GLN A 40 21.81 -6.05 -4.73
CA GLN A 40 21.46 -6.60 -6.04
C GLN A 40 19.97 -6.46 -6.33
N LEU A 41 19.10 -6.79 -5.36
CA LEU A 41 17.65 -6.62 -5.50
C LEU A 41 17.28 -5.17 -5.83
N TRP A 42 17.79 -4.19 -5.07
CA TRP A 42 17.49 -2.77 -5.33
C TRP A 42 18.01 -2.29 -6.69
N LEU A 43 19.20 -2.75 -7.09
CA LEU A 43 19.75 -2.43 -8.40
C LEU A 43 18.90 -3.02 -9.53
N GLU A 44 18.45 -4.27 -9.40
CA GLU A 44 17.58 -4.89 -10.39
C GLU A 44 16.21 -4.22 -10.48
N ILE A 45 15.60 -3.84 -9.36
CA ILE A 45 14.35 -3.06 -9.35
C ILE A 45 14.54 -1.72 -10.07
N GLY A 46 15.62 -1.00 -9.74
CA GLY A 46 15.93 0.30 -10.36
C GLY A 46 16.19 0.18 -11.87
N ARG A 47 16.97 -0.82 -12.27
CA ARG A 47 17.24 -1.14 -13.69
C ARG A 47 15.97 -1.47 -14.43
N ASP A 48 15.12 -2.33 -13.88
CA ASP A 48 13.87 -2.77 -14.52
C ASP A 48 12.90 -1.59 -14.74
N ILE A 49 12.76 -0.70 -13.75
CA ILE A 49 11.93 0.51 -13.88
C ILE A 49 12.53 1.48 -14.90
N ALA A 50 13.85 1.64 -14.95
CA ALA A 50 14.52 2.63 -15.81
C ALA A 50 14.64 2.19 -17.28
N ASP A 51 14.90 0.91 -17.52
CA ASP A 51 15.21 0.38 -18.86
C ASP A 51 13.98 -0.19 -19.58
N SER A 52 12.88 -0.47 -18.88
CA SER A 52 11.67 -1.03 -19.49
C SER A 52 10.98 -0.03 -20.43
N LEU A 53 10.61 -0.48 -21.63
CA LEU A 53 9.84 0.32 -22.59
C LEU A 53 8.52 0.80 -21.99
N ILE A 54 7.80 -0.11 -21.32
CA ILE A 54 6.63 0.18 -20.50
C ILE A 54 6.97 -0.13 -19.05
N ILE A 55 6.70 0.80 -18.13
CA ILE A 55 6.99 0.65 -16.69
C ILE A 55 6.38 -0.66 -16.18
N PRO A 56 7.16 -1.51 -15.47
CA PRO A 56 6.78 -2.87 -15.10
C PRO A 56 5.82 -2.92 -13.89
N PHE A 57 4.83 -2.05 -13.86
CA PHE A 57 3.78 -2.07 -12.84
C PHE A 57 2.68 -3.07 -13.23
N ASN A 58 2.27 -3.89 -12.28
CA ASN A 58 1.16 -4.84 -12.47
C ASN A 58 -0.14 -4.25 -11.91
N LEU A 59 -0.97 -3.69 -12.79
CA LEU A 59 -2.25 -3.11 -12.37
C LEU A 59 -3.30 -4.17 -12.06
N HIS A 60 -3.19 -5.35 -12.67
CA HIS A 60 -4.09 -6.47 -12.37
C HIS A 60 -3.96 -6.85 -10.90
N ASP A 61 -2.73 -7.05 -10.42
CA ASP A 61 -2.45 -7.36 -9.01
C ASP A 61 -2.91 -6.23 -8.10
N TYR A 62 -2.71 -4.97 -8.51
CA TYR A 62 -3.20 -3.82 -7.75
C TYR A 62 -4.72 -3.87 -7.55
N GLY A 63 -5.47 -4.14 -8.62
CA GLY A 63 -6.92 -4.30 -8.54
C GLY A 63 -7.36 -5.43 -7.60
N LEU A 64 -6.70 -6.60 -7.67
CA LEU A 64 -6.98 -7.73 -6.78
C LEU A 64 -6.72 -7.39 -5.31
N VAL A 65 -5.63 -6.68 -5.03
CA VAL A 65 -5.29 -6.24 -3.67
C VAL A 65 -6.30 -5.22 -3.14
N LEU A 66 -6.83 -4.33 -3.98
CA LEU A 66 -7.89 -3.41 -3.57
C LEU A 66 -9.18 -4.14 -3.15
N PHE A 67 -9.53 -5.25 -3.79
CA PHE A 67 -10.66 -6.08 -3.35
C PHE A 67 -10.42 -6.65 -1.94
N ASP A 68 -9.25 -7.23 -1.69
CA ASP A 68 -8.88 -7.74 -0.36
C ASP A 68 -8.94 -6.62 0.71
N PHE A 69 -8.45 -5.43 0.39
CA PHE A 69 -8.50 -4.29 1.30
C PHE A 69 -9.93 -3.87 1.63
N VAL A 70 -10.81 -3.79 0.63
CA VAL A 70 -12.22 -3.44 0.85
C VAL A 70 -12.95 -4.54 1.62
N ASP A 71 -12.62 -5.81 1.40
CA ASP A 71 -13.19 -6.92 2.16
C ASP A 71 -12.77 -6.88 3.63
N ARG A 72 -11.49 -6.64 3.91
CA ARG A 72 -10.99 -6.46 5.29
C ARG A 72 -11.63 -5.26 5.98
N MET A 73 -11.73 -4.13 5.28
CA MET A 73 -12.42 -2.94 5.80
C MET A 73 -13.89 -3.25 6.10
N ASN A 74 -14.60 -3.93 5.20
CA ASN A 74 -15.99 -4.33 5.40
C ASN A 74 -16.16 -5.22 6.64
N GLN A 75 -15.30 -6.22 6.81
CA GLN A 75 -15.32 -7.10 7.98
C GLN A 75 -15.13 -6.32 9.29
N GLN A 76 -14.23 -5.34 9.31
CA GLN A 76 -14.01 -4.49 10.49
C GLN A 76 -15.22 -3.60 10.79
N LEU A 77 -15.82 -2.98 9.77
CA LEU A 77 -17.02 -2.15 9.92
C LEU A 77 -18.22 -2.96 10.41
N GLU A 78 -18.41 -4.18 9.91
CA GLU A 78 -19.43 -5.12 10.37
C GLU A 78 -19.19 -5.53 11.83
N HIS A 79 -17.95 -5.85 12.19
CA HIS A 79 -17.57 -6.26 13.54
C HIS A 79 -17.90 -5.20 14.59
N ILE A 80 -17.61 -3.92 14.30
CA ILE A 80 -17.88 -2.82 15.23
C ILE A 80 -19.32 -2.29 15.17
N GLY A 81 -20.17 -2.85 14.30
CA GLY A 81 -21.61 -2.59 14.26
C GLY A 81 -22.04 -1.39 13.41
N ILE A 82 -21.20 -0.88 12.50
CA ILE A 82 -21.54 0.23 11.59
C ILE A 82 -22.80 -0.03 10.75
N PRO A 83 -23.04 -1.24 10.19
CA PRO A 83 -24.26 -1.49 9.42
C PRO A 83 -25.54 -1.17 10.21
N ASN A 84 -25.55 -1.42 11.52
CA ASN A 84 -26.69 -1.11 12.38
C ASN A 84 -26.76 0.39 12.69
N ALA A 85 -25.62 1.04 12.90
CA ALA A 85 -25.51 2.46 13.23
C ALA A 85 -26.05 3.38 12.13
N ILE A 86 -25.73 3.10 10.86
CA ILE A 86 -26.12 3.94 9.72
C ILE A 86 -27.32 3.38 8.94
N GLY A 87 -27.82 2.21 9.35
CA GLY A 87 -28.90 1.47 8.71
C GLY A 87 -28.41 0.50 7.62
N THR A 88 -28.77 -0.77 7.76
CA THR A 88 -28.24 -1.89 6.95
C THR A 88 -28.48 -1.69 5.46
N LYS A 89 -29.62 -1.09 5.08
CA LYS A 89 -29.93 -0.81 3.68
C LYS A 89 -28.98 0.23 3.08
N THR A 90 -28.70 1.31 3.81
CA THR A 90 -27.78 2.37 3.39
C THR A 90 -26.36 1.83 3.28
N TYR A 91 -25.91 1.11 4.31
CA TYR A 91 -24.59 0.47 4.35
C TYR A 91 -24.38 -0.43 3.12
N ARG A 92 -25.34 -1.31 2.83
CA ARG A 92 -25.28 -2.22 1.69
C ARG A 92 -25.14 -1.46 0.36
N ILE A 93 -25.94 -0.41 0.13
CA ILE A 93 -25.86 0.38 -1.10
C ILE A 93 -24.48 1.03 -1.26
N VAL A 94 -23.91 1.58 -0.20
CA VAL A 94 -22.58 2.21 -0.24
C VAL A 94 -21.51 1.18 -0.56
N MET A 95 -21.54 0.01 0.10
CA MET A 95 -20.57 -1.06 -0.14
C MET A 95 -20.71 -1.68 -1.53
N ASP A 96 -21.93 -1.84 -2.03
CA ASP A 96 -22.20 -2.34 -3.38
C ASP A 96 -21.63 -1.37 -4.44
N ASN A 97 -21.84 -0.05 -4.26
CA ASN A 97 -21.26 0.97 -5.15
C ASN A 97 -19.73 0.94 -5.14
N LEU A 98 -19.11 0.74 -3.97
CA LEU A 98 -17.65 0.63 -3.86
C LEU A 98 -17.13 -0.62 -4.58
N ARG A 99 -17.79 -1.78 -4.41
CA ARG A 99 -17.45 -3.02 -5.11
C ARG A 99 -17.65 -2.89 -6.63
N GLU A 100 -18.68 -2.18 -7.07
CA GLU A 100 -18.89 -1.91 -8.49
C GLU A 100 -17.76 -1.02 -9.06
N ALA A 101 -17.34 0.01 -8.33
CA ALA A 101 -16.21 0.84 -8.72
C ALA A 101 -14.91 0.02 -8.85
N LEU A 102 -14.66 -0.90 -7.91
CA LEU A 102 -13.53 -1.84 -7.98
C LEU A 102 -13.62 -2.78 -9.18
N THR A 103 -14.82 -3.29 -9.49
CA THR A 103 -15.04 -4.13 -10.68
C THR A 103 -14.69 -3.38 -11.96
N ARG A 104 -15.12 -2.12 -12.07
CA ARG A 104 -14.78 -1.25 -13.22
C ARG A 104 -13.28 -0.98 -13.28
N PHE A 105 -12.63 -0.75 -12.14
CA PHE A 105 -11.18 -0.59 -12.07
C PHE A 105 -10.46 -1.86 -12.57
N GLN A 106 -10.84 -3.03 -12.07
CA GLN A 106 -10.23 -4.32 -12.44
C GLN A 106 -10.34 -4.58 -13.95
N VAL A 107 -11.51 -4.36 -14.54
CA VAL A 107 -11.71 -4.54 -15.99
C VAL A 107 -10.71 -3.70 -16.79
N VAL A 108 -10.51 -2.43 -16.40
CA VAL A 108 -9.57 -1.55 -17.10
C VAL A 108 -8.12 -1.93 -16.81
N ALA A 109 -7.81 -2.33 -15.58
CA ALA A 109 -6.49 -2.82 -15.20
C ALA A 109 -6.08 -4.06 -16.00
N ASP A 110 -7.00 -5.01 -16.18
CA ASP A 110 -6.78 -6.23 -16.98
C ASP A 110 -6.49 -5.89 -18.45
N ILE A 111 -7.24 -4.94 -19.03
CA ILE A 111 -7.02 -4.47 -20.41
C ILE A 111 -5.62 -3.84 -20.54
N ILE A 112 -5.22 -2.96 -19.62
CA ILE A 112 -3.90 -2.33 -19.67
C ILE A 112 -2.79 -3.37 -19.47
N GLN A 113 -3.00 -4.36 -18.60
CA GLN A 113 -2.05 -5.44 -18.38
C GLN A 113 -1.85 -6.27 -19.65
N GLN A 114 -2.94 -6.61 -20.36
CA GLN A 114 -2.87 -7.33 -21.64
C GLN A 114 -2.14 -6.54 -22.72
N ILE A 115 -2.43 -5.24 -22.85
CA ILE A 115 -1.73 -4.35 -23.80
C ILE A 115 -0.22 -4.33 -23.47
N THR A 116 0.12 -4.15 -22.20
CA THR A 116 1.52 -4.08 -21.74
C THR A 116 2.26 -5.39 -22.01
N GLN A 117 1.61 -6.54 -21.73
CA GLN A 117 2.18 -7.85 -22.05
C GLN A 117 2.41 -8.02 -23.55
N SER A 118 1.41 -7.68 -24.37
CA SER A 118 1.50 -7.78 -25.84
C SER A 118 2.67 -6.96 -26.41
N VAL A 119 2.87 -5.74 -25.88
CA VAL A 119 4.00 -4.87 -26.23
C VAL A 119 5.33 -5.49 -25.80
N ASN A 120 5.43 -5.94 -24.54
CA ASN A 120 6.68 -6.47 -23.99
C ASN A 120 7.12 -7.80 -24.64
N THR A 121 6.18 -8.62 -25.10
CA THR A 121 6.47 -9.86 -25.85
C THR A 121 6.69 -9.63 -27.35
N GLY A 122 6.58 -8.40 -27.83
CA GLY A 122 6.72 -8.06 -29.25
C GLY A 122 5.56 -8.51 -30.15
N HIS A 123 4.41 -8.88 -29.56
CA HIS A 123 3.21 -9.20 -30.31
C HIS A 123 2.55 -7.94 -30.90
N GLU A 124 2.65 -6.82 -30.18
CA GLU A 124 2.18 -5.52 -30.63
C GLU A 124 3.35 -4.52 -30.68
N SER A 125 3.44 -3.79 -31.79
CA SER A 125 4.42 -2.72 -31.94
C SER A 125 3.73 -1.38 -31.71
N ILE A 126 4.36 -0.53 -30.90
CA ILE A 126 3.85 0.79 -30.55
C ILE A 126 4.88 1.87 -30.90
N SER A 127 4.39 3.06 -31.25
CA SER A 127 5.22 4.24 -31.39
C SER A 127 5.72 4.73 -30.02
N ILE A 128 6.81 5.52 -30.02
CA ILE A 128 7.35 6.17 -28.82
C ILE A 128 6.26 6.98 -28.10
N LYS A 129 5.43 7.71 -28.84
CA LYS A 129 4.32 8.51 -28.28
C LYS A 129 3.25 7.64 -27.59
N GLN A 130 2.97 6.44 -28.12
CA GLN A 130 2.04 5.51 -27.48
C GLN A 130 2.65 4.93 -26.19
N ALA A 131 3.93 4.60 -26.20
CA ALA A 131 4.65 4.15 -25.00
C ALA A 131 4.64 5.21 -23.90
N GLU A 132 4.93 6.47 -24.24
CA GLU A 132 4.85 7.61 -23.32
C GLU A 132 3.44 7.78 -22.73
N MET A 133 2.39 7.61 -23.55
CA MET A 133 1.01 7.71 -23.07
C MET A 133 0.66 6.59 -22.11
N LEU A 134 1.08 5.35 -22.39
CA LEU A 134 0.89 4.20 -21.50
C LEU A 134 1.62 4.43 -20.17
N ASN A 135 2.92 4.77 -20.22
CA ASN A 135 3.73 5.05 -19.04
C ASN A 135 3.14 6.19 -18.19
N LYS A 136 2.66 7.26 -18.83
CA LYS A 136 1.99 8.35 -18.12
C LYS A 136 0.75 7.85 -17.39
N ARG A 137 -0.06 6.99 -18.00
CA ARG A 137 -1.23 6.38 -17.33
C ARG A 137 -0.80 5.56 -16.12
N MET A 138 0.19 4.67 -16.28
CA MET A 138 0.72 3.84 -15.18
C MET A 138 1.20 4.70 -14.00
N GLN A 139 2.01 5.72 -14.27
CA GLN A 139 2.53 6.63 -13.25
C GLN A 139 1.44 7.43 -12.52
N THR A 140 0.32 7.73 -13.19
CA THR A 140 -0.75 8.55 -12.61
C THR A 140 -1.73 7.78 -11.73
N ILE A 141 -1.68 6.45 -11.68
CA ILE A 141 -2.65 5.65 -10.93
C ILE A 141 -2.58 5.91 -9.43
N GLU A 142 -1.39 5.85 -8.83
CA GLU A 142 -1.23 6.17 -7.40
C GLU A 142 -1.69 7.61 -7.08
N ARG A 143 -1.46 8.53 -8.02
CA ARG A 143 -1.89 9.93 -7.87
C ARG A 143 -3.41 10.08 -7.87
N ALA A 144 -4.17 9.17 -8.49
CA ALA A 144 -5.63 9.20 -8.46
C ALA A 144 -6.19 8.88 -7.07
N PHE A 145 -5.39 8.30 -6.17
CA PHE A 145 -5.76 8.06 -4.78
C PHE A 145 -5.30 9.17 -3.82
N ILE A 146 -4.79 10.30 -4.33
CA ILE A 146 -4.35 11.44 -3.52
C ILE A 146 -5.42 12.53 -3.49
N THR A 147 -5.85 12.93 -2.29
CA THR A 147 -6.74 14.10 -2.09
C THR A 147 -5.93 15.38 -1.90
N GLU A 148 -6.40 16.50 -2.45
CA GLU A 148 -5.68 17.78 -2.33
C GLU A 148 -5.73 18.34 -0.90
N GLN A 149 -6.87 18.15 -0.24
CA GLN A 149 -7.16 18.67 1.10
C GLN A 149 -6.65 17.77 2.25
N GLY A 150 -6.12 16.58 1.95
CA GLY A 150 -5.83 15.57 2.96
C GLY A 150 -7.06 14.73 3.33
N ILE A 151 -6.83 13.67 4.10
CA ILE A 151 -7.89 12.82 4.65
C ILE A 151 -8.28 13.23 6.08
N TYR A 152 -7.43 14.00 6.76
CA TYR A 152 -7.67 14.57 8.09
C TYR A 152 -7.60 16.10 8.06
N PRO A 153 -8.52 16.83 8.71
CA PRO A 153 -8.47 18.29 8.80
C PRO A 153 -7.19 18.80 9.50
N GLU A 154 -6.77 18.11 10.56
CA GLU A 154 -5.61 18.46 11.39
C GLU A 154 -4.27 17.89 10.89
N ARG A 155 -4.28 16.93 9.96
CA ARG A 155 -3.08 16.30 9.37
C ARG A 155 -3.17 16.24 7.84
N THR A 156 -3.19 17.42 7.22
CA THR A 156 -3.38 17.61 5.76
C THR A 156 -2.27 17.01 4.87
N GLU A 157 -1.15 16.61 5.47
CA GLU A 157 -0.06 15.88 4.82
C GLU A 157 -0.43 14.43 4.49
N PHE A 158 -1.38 13.83 5.21
CA PHE A 158 -1.93 12.52 4.89
C PHE A 158 -2.99 12.66 3.81
N ARG A 159 -2.65 12.25 2.59
CA ARG A 159 -3.50 12.50 1.41
C ARG A 159 -3.92 11.24 0.68
N HIS A 160 -3.30 10.11 1.00
CA HIS A 160 -3.57 8.87 0.29
C HIS A 160 -4.85 8.21 0.84
N LEU A 161 -5.84 8.00 -0.03
CA LEU A 161 -7.17 7.49 0.33
C LEU A 161 -7.14 6.06 0.86
N ILE A 162 -6.27 5.22 0.27
CA ILE A 162 -6.14 3.80 0.66
C ILE A 162 -5.18 3.62 1.84
N PHE A 163 -3.98 4.21 1.79
CA PHE A 163 -2.95 3.99 2.81
C PHE A 163 -2.79 5.22 3.70
N THR A 164 -2.83 5.04 5.01
CA THR A 164 -2.45 6.08 5.98
C THR A 164 -1.82 5.44 7.21
N SER A 165 -1.09 6.24 7.99
CA SER A 165 -0.79 5.86 9.37
C SER A 165 -1.99 6.15 10.25
N SER A 166 -2.19 5.34 11.29
CA SER A 166 -3.21 5.63 12.30
C SER A 166 -3.00 7.02 12.93
N SER A 167 -4.09 7.75 13.19
CA SER A 167 -4.09 8.98 14.00
C SER A 167 -4.38 8.71 15.49
N SER A 168 -4.85 7.51 15.84
CA SER A 168 -5.26 7.19 17.19
C SER A 168 -4.08 6.78 18.08
N ASN A 169 -3.85 7.55 19.14
CA ASN A 169 -2.99 7.22 20.29
C ASN A 169 -3.53 6.02 21.12
N SER A 170 -4.19 5.02 20.52
CA SER A 170 -4.78 3.91 21.25
C SER A 170 -3.85 2.69 21.31
N ILE A 171 -3.08 2.61 22.40
CA ILE A 171 -2.49 1.42 23.06
C ILE A 171 -1.49 0.57 22.24
N ILE A 172 -1.29 0.84 20.96
CA ILE A 172 -0.08 0.45 20.24
C ILE A 172 0.46 1.74 19.61
N ASP A 173 1.32 2.38 20.38
CA ASP A 173 2.03 3.62 20.04
C ASP A 173 3.08 3.28 18.97
N ASN A 174 2.63 3.09 17.74
CA ASN A 174 3.52 2.95 16.61
C ASN A 174 2.96 3.69 15.39
N ASP A 175 3.59 4.83 15.08
CA ASP A 175 3.53 5.50 13.77
C ASP A 175 3.87 4.57 12.58
N TYR A 176 4.31 3.33 12.88
CA TYR A 176 4.58 2.24 11.94
C TYR A 176 3.34 1.39 11.59
N GLY A 177 2.19 1.61 12.25
CA GLY A 177 0.94 0.90 11.98
C GLY A 177 0.21 1.47 10.75
N ASN A 178 0.18 0.70 9.67
CA ASN A 178 -0.60 1.05 8.48
C ASN A 178 -2.09 0.77 8.70
N LEU A 179 -2.92 1.79 8.49
CA LEU A 179 -4.37 1.67 8.42
C LEU A 179 -4.83 1.81 6.97
N LEU A 180 -5.64 0.86 6.52
CA LEU A 180 -6.28 0.91 5.21
C LEU A 180 -7.54 1.76 5.29
N PHE A 181 -7.81 2.61 4.29
CA PHE A 181 -8.99 3.47 4.24
C PHE A 181 -9.23 4.26 5.53
N GLY A 182 -8.20 4.88 6.10
CA GLY A 182 -8.30 5.54 7.41
C GLY A 182 -9.35 6.65 7.48
N GLY A 183 -9.67 7.32 6.36
CA GLY A 183 -10.79 8.26 6.29
C GLY A 183 -12.19 7.63 6.54
N ILE A 184 -12.30 6.30 6.45
CA ILE A 184 -13.52 5.53 6.76
C ILE A 184 -13.38 4.83 8.12
N LEU A 185 -12.27 4.10 8.32
CA LEU A 185 -12.10 3.26 9.51
C LEU A 185 -11.89 4.07 10.79
N GLU A 186 -11.16 5.18 10.78
CA GLU A 186 -10.90 5.91 12.02
C GLU A 186 -12.15 6.56 12.61
N PRO A 187 -12.99 7.28 11.84
CA PRO A 187 -14.24 7.81 12.39
C PRO A 187 -15.16 6.70 12.90
N ALA A 188 -15.16 5.54 12.23
CA ALA A 188 -15.94 4.38 12.64
C ALA A 188 -15.45 3.78 13.97
N LEU A 189 -14.13 3.66 14.15
CA LEU A 189 -13.51 3.20 15.40
C LEU A 189 -13.71 4.21 16.54
N GLN A 190 -13.58 5.51 16.26
CA GLN A 190 -13.85 6.57 17.23
C GLN A 190 -15.31 6.53 17.71
N TRP A 191 -16.26 6.34 16.79
CA TRP A 191 -17.67 6.15 17.12
C TRP A 191 -17.90 4.92 18.01
N HIS A 192 -17.28 3.78 17.67
CA HIS A 192 -17.40 2.55 18.46
C HIS A 192 -16.84 2.73 19.88
N ASN A 193 -15.64 3.31 20.00
CA ASN A 193 -14.99 3.55 21.28
C ASN A 193 -15.74 4.56 22.16
N ALA A 194 -16.53 5.47 21.59
CA ALA A 194 -17.36 6.39 22.34
C ALA A 194 -18.60 5.72 22.97
N LEU A 195 -18.95 4.51 22.53
CA LEU A 195 -20.10 3.73 23.01
C LEU A 195 -19.72 2.64 24.03
N THR A 196 -18.43 2.31 24.14
CA THR A 196 -17.85 1.34 25.09
C THR A 196 -17.30 2.03 26.32
#